data_AF-Q8LLW6-F1
#
_entry.id   AF-Q8LLW6-F1
#
_cell.length_a   1.000
_cell.length_b   1.000
_cell.length_c   1.000
_cell.angle_alpha   90.00
_cell.angle_beta   90.00
_cell.angle_gamma   90.00
#
_symmetry.space_group_name_H-M   'P 1'
#
loop_
_entity.id
_entity.type
_entity.pdbx_description
1 polymer ?
#
loop_
_entity_poly.entity_id
_entity_poly.type
_entity_poly.pdbx_seq_one_letter_code
_entity_poly.pdbx_strand_id
1 'polypeptide(L)'
;IQKADLEDAEAMKRFQGQKDKSEKFIKDNEDKQEECWRKIQDLERQLQKLGTERFEEVKRRIEENDREEKRKVEYQQFLDVVSQHKKLLELTVYNCDLAIRAIGIIEELVAEGCSAIKARYDKTNQELADLRLLVHQEYLGVFRRLYKTLGQLVYKKEKKLEEIDRNIRTTHIQLEFCIETFDPNAKKHSDSKKDLYRLRASVEEELQMLKDKMANALEQFRPTEEELIQAGIEFVHPIEEVEEDNLQRRSKILEYRAHLSKQEEVKI
;
A
#
# COMPACT_ATOMS: atom_id res chain seq x y z
N ILE A 1 -18.71 163.95 -13.51
CA ILE A 1 -18.05 163.01 -12.57
C ILE A 1 -19.06 162.01 -12.01
N GLN A 2 -20.29 162.39 -11.59
CA GLN A 2 -21.29 161.46 -11.02
C GLN A 2 -21.89 160.35 -11.91
N LYS A 3 -21.70 160.37 -13.24
CA LYS A 3 -22.38 159.41 -14.16
C LYS A 3 -21.51 158.21 -14.55
N ALA A 4 -20.19 158.39 -14.61
CA ALA A 4 -19.23 157.34 -14.92
C ALA A 4 -19.07 156.36 -13.74
N ASP A 5 -19.10 156.87 -12.50
CA ASP A 5 -19.01 156.04 -11.28
C ASP A 5 -20.24 155.13 -11.09
N LEU A 6 -21.39 155.51 -11.67
CA LEU A 6 -22.65 154.77 -11.61
C LEU A 6 -22.71 153.64 -12.66
N GLU A 7 -22.20 153.89 -13.87
CA GLU A 7 -22.08 152.87 -14.92
C GLU A 7 -21.03 151.80 -14.56
N ASP A 8 -19.94 152.20 -13.92
CA ASP A 8 -18.89 151.27 -13.44
C ASP A 8 -19.41 150.40 -12.28
N ALA A 9 -20.22 150.96 -11.39
CA ALA A 9 -20.90 150.20 -10.33
C ALA A 9 -21.94 149.20 -10.88
N GLU A 10 -22.68 149.56 -11.93
CA GLU A 10 -23.63 148.64 -12.59
C GLU A 10 -22.92 147.54 -13.39
N ALA A 11 -21.82 147.86 -14.06
CA ALA A 11 -20.97 146.89 -14.75
C ALA A 11 -20.34 145.90 -13.76
N MET A 12 -19.83 146.40 -12.63
CA MET A 12 -19.29 145.57 -11.56
C MET A 12 -20.37 144.67 -10.93
N LYS A 13 -21.61 145.17 -10.76
CA LYS A 13 -22.74 144.36 -10.27
C LYS A 13 -23.19 143.29 -11.26
N ARG A 14 -23.19 143.58 -12.57
CA ARG A 14 -23.49 142.57 -13.62
C ARG A 14 -22.39 141.52 -13.72
N PHE A 15 -21.13 141.94 -13.65
CA PHE A 15 -19.99 141.04 -13.61
C PHE A 15 -20.03 140.15 -12.37
N GLN A 16 -20.31 140.71 -11.18
CA GLN A 16 -20.47 139.93 -9.95
C GLN A 16 -21.63 138.93 -10.06
N GLY A 17 -22.79 139.33 -10.59
CA GLY A 17 -23.92 138.41 -10.78
C GLY A 17 -23.67 137.31 -11.82
N GLN A 18 -22.87 137.56 -12.86
CA GLN A 18 -22.44 136.53 -13.80
C GLN A 18 -21.37 135.61 -13.19
N LYS A 19 -20.44 136.18 -12.42
CA LYS A 19 -19.42 135.44 -11.67
C LYS A 19 -20.06 134.49 -10.66
N ASP A 20 -21.02 134.96 -9.85
CA ASP A 20 -21.73 134.13 -8.87
C ASP A 20 -22.51 132.98 -9.55
N LYS A 21 -23.13 133.23 -10.70
CA LYS A 21 -23.82 132.18 -11.49
C LYS A 21 -22.84 131.17 -12.07
N SER A 22 -21.70 131.62 -12.58
CA SER A 22 -20.66 130.74 -13.10
C SER A 22 -20.02 129.92 -11.99
N GLU A 23 -19.71 130.52 -10.85
CA GLU A 23 -19.16 129.84 -9.67
C GLU A 23 -20.15 128.78 -9.15
N LYS A 24 -21.45 129.09 -9.11
CA LYS A 24 -22.48 128.12 -8.75
C LYS A 24 -22.60 126.97 -9.75
N PHE A 25 -22.56 127.26 -11.06
CA PHE A 25 -22.60 126.22 -12.08
C PHE A 25 -21.36 125.32 -12.04
N ILE A 26 -20.17 125.90 -11.85
CA ILE A 26 -18.92 125.15 -11.70
C ILE A 26 -19.03 124.22 -10.49
N LYS A 27 -19.49 124.73 -9.34
CA LYS A 27 -19.67 123.93 -8.13
C LYS A 27 -20.68 122.79 -8.30
N ASP A 28 -21.87 123.08 -8.87
CA ASP A 28 -22.89 122.06 -9.13
C ASP A 28 -22.41 120.99 -10.14
N ASN A 29 -21.52 121.36 -11.08
CA ASN A 29 -20.90 120.44 -12.02
C ASN A 29 -19.83 119.59 -11.33
N GLU A 30 -18.96 120.19 -10.53
CA GLU A 30 -17.95 119.50 -9.70
C GLU A 30 -18.61 118.46 -8.79
N ASP A 31 -19.69 118.82 -8.08
CA ASP A 31 -20.43 117.90 -7.20
C ASP A 31 -21.00 116.68 -7.99
N LYS A 32 -21.54 116.91 -9.19
CA LYS A 32 -22.04 115.83 -10.07
C LYS A 32 -20.91 114.97 -10.63
N GLN A 33 -19.78 115.57 -10.98
CA GLN A 33 -18.59 114.81 -11.39
C GLN A 33 -18.08 113.94 -10.25
N GLU A 34 -18.07 114.46 -9.01
CA GLU A 34 -17.66 113.71 -7.83
C GLU A 34 -18.62 112.54 -7.52
N GLU A 35 -19.94 112.73 -7.68
CA GLU A 35 -20.93 111.65 -7.57
C GLU A 35 -20.72 110.56 -8.63
N CYS A 36 -20.47 110.94 -9.88
CA CYS A 36 -20.13 110.00 -10.96
C CYS A 36 -18.83 109.24 -10.63
N TRP A 37 -17.81 109.92 -10.11
CA TRP A 37 -16.57 109.28 -9.67
C TRP A 37 -16.79 108.26 -8.56
N ARG A 38 -17.63 108.57 -7.56
CA ARG A 38 -18.00 107.62 -6.50
C ARG A 38 -18.70 106.38 -7.07
N LYS A 39 -19.63 106.56 -8.01
CA LYS A 39 -20.30 105.43 -8.70
C LYS A 39 -19.30 104.56 -9.48
N ILE A 40 -18.33 105.17 -10.17
CA ILE A 40 -17.27 104.44 -10.88
C ILE A 40 -16.43 103.62 -9.89
N GLN A 41 -16.02 104.21 -8.77
CA GLN A 41 -15.26 103.49 -7.74
C GLN A 41 -16.05 102.34 -7.11
N ASP A 42 -17.35 102.53 -6.85
CA ASP A 42 -18.20 101.45 -6.33
C ASP A 42 -18.38 100.32 -7.35
N LEU A 43 -18.55 100.65 -8.64
CA LEU A 43 -18.59 99.65 -9.71
C LEU A 43 -17.26 98.91 -9.84
N GLU A 44 -16.13 99.60 -9.72
CA GLU A 44 -14.80 98.96 -9.72
C GLU A 44 -14.65 97.97 -8.56
N ARG A 45 -15.05 98.36 -7.33
CA ARG A 45 -15.06 97.49 -6.16
C ARG A 45 -15.96 96.28 -6.34
N GLN A 46 -17.16 96.47 -6.90
CA GLN A 46 -18.07 95.37 -7.22
C GLN A 46 -17.45 94.42 -8.25
N LEU A 47 -16.80 94.96 -9.27
CA LEU A 47 -16.16 94.16 -10.32
C LEU A 47 -14.98 93.34 -9.77
N GLN A 48 -14.17 93.92 -8.87
CA GLN A 48 -13.13 93.19 -8.15
C GLN A 48 -13.72 92.06 -7.29
N LYS A 49 -14.77 92.36 -6.52
CA LYS A 49 -15.45 91.35 -5.67
C LYS A 49 -16.00 90.19 -6.51
N LEU A 50 -16.72 90.48 -7.58
CA LEU A 50 -17.22 89.46 -8.52
C LEU A 50 -16.08 88.68 -9.18
N GLY A 51 -14.95 89.34 -9.47
CA GLY A 51 -13.73 88.70 -9.95
C GLY A 51 -13.17 87.67 -8.96
N THR A 52 -13.09 88.04 -7.68
CA THR A 52 -12.65 87.14 -6.60
C THR A 52 -13.62 85.98 -6.40
N GLU A 53 -14.92 86.25 -6.30
CA GLU A 53 -15.96 85.22 -6.15
C GLU A 53 -15.93 84.21 -7.32
N ARG A 54 -15.77 84.71 -8.56
CA ARG A 54 -15.62 83.84 -9.73
C ARG A 54 -14.35 82.99 -9.66
N PHE A 55 -13.24 83.57 -9.24
CA PHE A 55 -11.97 82.86 -9.12
C PHE A 55 -12.04 81.74 -8.07
N GLU A 56 -12.62 82.03 -6.90
CA GLU A 56 -12.81 81.04 -5.84
C GLU A 56 -13.74 79.89 -6.27
N GLU A 57 -14.84 80.19 -6.97
CA GLU A 57 -15.74 79.16 -7.48
C GLU A 57 -15.08 78.29 -8.57
N VAL A 58 -14.30 78.89 -9.47
CA VAL A 58 -13.52 78.12 -10.46
C VAL A 58 -12.52 77.20 -9.77
N LYS A 59 -11.81 77.69 -8.75
CA LYS A 59 -10.88 76.88 -7.97
C LYS A 59 -11.59 75.73 -7.27
N ARG A 60 -12.72 75.99 -6.59
CA ARG A 60 -13.54 74.97 -5.93
C ARG A 60 -13.98 73.89 -6.91
N ARG A 61 -14.44 74.27 -8.11
CA ARG A 61 -14.86 73.31 -9.14
C ARG A 61 -13.71 72.46 -9.68
N ILE A 62 -12.53 73.04 -9.85
CA ILE A 62 -11.33 72.28 -10.26
C ILE A 62 -11.02 71.21 -9.20
N GLU A 63 -10.99 71.59 -7.91
CA GLU A 63 -10.71 70.65 -6.82
C GLU A 63 -11.80 69.58 -6.63
N GLU A 64 -13.08 69.91 -6.86
CA GLU A 64 -14.17 68.93 -6.87
C GLU A 64 -14.05 67.96 -8.05
N ASN A 65 -13.74 68.46 -9.25
CA ASN A 65 -13.59 67.63 -10.44
C ASN A 65 -12.37 66.70 -10.32
N ASP A 66 -11.25 67.19 -9.78
CA ASP A 66 -10.06 66.37 -9.53
C ASP A 66 -10.33 65.26 -8.51
N ARG A 67 -11.09 65.57 -7.45
CA ARG A 67 -11.52 64.56 -6.45
C ARG A 67 -12.42 63.51 -7.07
N GLU A 68 -13.38 63.94 -7.89
CA GLU A 68 -14.31 63.05 -8.56
C GLU A 68 -13.61 62.15 -9.58
N GLU A 69 -12.65 62.68 -10.33
CA GLU A 69 -11.89 61.90 -11.31
C GLU A 69 -10.97 60.88 -10.61
N LYS A 70 -10.31 61.27 -9.52
CA LYS A 70 -9.56 60.32 -8.67
C LYS A 70 -10.44 59.19 -8.16
N ARG A 71 -11.63 59.52 -7.64
CA ARG A 71 -12.59 58.52 -7.15
C ARG A 71 -12.97 57.51 -8.23
N LYS A 72 -13.21 57.95 -9.47
CA LYS A 72 -13.51 57.06 -10.59
C LYS A 72 -12.35 56.13 -10.93
N VAL A 73 -11.13 56.67 -10.99
CA VAL A 73 -9.93 55.87 -11.28
C VAL A 73 -9.68 54.83 -10.19
N GLU A 74 -9.74 55.22 -8.92
CA GLU A 74 -9.59 54.31 -7.78
C GLU A 74 -10.66 53.22 -7.75
N TYR A 75 -11.91 53.57 -8.04
CA TYR A 75 -12.99 52.60 -8.13
C TYR A 75 -12.77 51.59 -9.26
N GLN A 76 -12.32 52.05 -10.44
CA GLN A 76 -12.01 51.15 -11.55
C GLN A 76 -10.86 50.21 -11.20
N GLN A 77 -9.78 50.73 -10.59
CA GLN A 77 -8.66 49.90 -10.12
C GLN A 77 -9.11 48.85 -9.10
N PHE A 78 -9.98 49.22 -8.17
CA PHE A 78 -10.56 48.28 -7.22
C PHE A 78 -11.33 47.16 -7.93
N LEU A 79 -12.18 47.49 -8.91
CA LEU A 79 -12.92 46.50 -9.69
C LEU A 79 -11.99 45.55 -10.46
N ASP A 80 -10.90 46.07 -11.02
CA ASP A 80 -9.92 45.26 -11.75
C ASP A 80 -9.22 44.25 -10.81
N VAL A 81 -8.83 44.70 -9.61
CA VAL A 81 -8.23 43.83 -8.58
C VAL A 81 -9.22 42.76 -8.12
N VAL A 82 -10.47 43.13 -7.85
CA VAL A 82 -11.52 42.17 -7.46
C VAL A 82 -11.76 41.13 -8.56
N SER A 83 -11.78 41.56 -9.82
CA SER A 83 -11.95 40.67 -10.98
C SER A 83 -10.78 39.68 -11.11
N GLN A 84 -9.54 40.13 -10.92
CA GLN A 84 -8.37 39.25 -10.90
C GLN A 84 -8.43 38.24 -9.76
N HIS A 85 -8.79 38.70 -8.55
CA HIS A 85 -8.90 37.82 -7.39
C HIS A 85 -10.00 36.77 -7.57
N LYS A 86 -11.15 37.15 -8.14
CA LYS A 86 -12.22 36.21 -8.50
C LYS A 86 -11.72 35.10 -9.42
N LYS A 87 -10.99 35.44 -10.50
CA LYS A 87 -10.43 34.45 -11.43
C LYS A 87 -9.47 33.47 -10.76
N LEU A 88 -8.62 33.96 -9.86
CA LEU A 88 -7.70 33.11 -9.08
C LEU A 88 -8.45 32.17 -8.13
N LEU A 89 -9.53 32.65 -7.52
CA LEU A 89 -10.38 31.83 -6.66
C LEU A 89 -11.08 30.73 -7.46
N GLU A 90 -11.63 31.06 -8.63
CA GLU A 90 -12.23 30.09 -9.55
C GLU A 90 -11.24 29.02 -9.99
N LEU A 91 -9.99 29.41 -10.30
CA LEU A 91 -8.92 28.46 -10.62
C LEU A 91 -8.59 27.55 -9.44
N THR A 92 -8.58 28.09 -8.22
CA THR A 92 -8.29 27.31 -7.01
C THR A 92 -9.38 26.28 -6.76
N VAL A 93 -10.66 26.67 -6.89
CA VAL A 93 -11.79 25.73 -6.80
C VAL A 93 -11.66 24.62 -7.84
N TYR A 94 -11.38 24.96 -9.10
CA TYR A 94 -11.18 23.98 -10.15
C TYR A 94 -10.02 23.01 -9.85
N ASN A 95 -8.90 23.52 -9.34
CA ASN A 95 -7.76 22.69 -8.96
C ASN A 95 -8.09 21.75 -7.79
N CYS A 96 -8.87 22.22 -6.81
CA CYS A 96 -9.37 21.38 -5.72
C CYS A 96 -10.28 20.25 -6.24
N ASP A 97 -11.20 20.55 -7.14
CA ASP A 97 -12.08 19.53 -7.76
C ASP A 97 -11.29 18.49 -8.56
N LEU A 98 -10.22 18.91 -9.24
CA LEU A 98 -9.31 18.01 -9.94
C LEU A 98 -8.53 17.13 -8.95
N ALA A 99 -8.04 17.71 -7.85
CA ALA A 99 -7.32 16.97 -6.81
C ALA A 99 -8.19 15.90 -6.15
N ILE A 100 -9.46 16.23 -5.83
CA ILE A 100 -10.41 15.26 -5.27
C ILE A 100 -10.62 14.07 -6.22
N ARG A 101 -10.79 14.33 -7.52
CA ARG A 101 -10.94 13.27 -8.52
C ARG A 101 -9.67 12.42 -8.65
N ALA A 102 -8.50 13.04 -8.65
CA ALA A 102 -7.24 12.32 -8.72
C ALA A 102 -7.02 11.43 -7.48
N ILE A 103 -7.39 11.91 -6.29
CA ILE A 103 -7.37 11.11 -5.05
C ILE A 103 -8.26 9.88 -5.18
N GLY A 104 -9.50 10.03 -5.67
CA GLY A 104 -10.41 8.90 -5.86
C GLY A 104 -9.85 7.83 -6.81
N ILE A 105 -9.24 8.23 -7.92
CA ILE A 105 -8.59 7.29 -8.86
C ILE A 105 -7.41 6.56 -8.20
N ILE A 106 -6.61 7.27 -7.40
CA ILE A 106 -5.47 6.67 -6.68
C ILE A 106 -5.97 5.69 -5.63
N GLU A 107 -7.03 6.03 -4.89
CA GLU A 107 -7.65 5.15 -3.90
C GLU A 107 -8.17 3.86 -4.54
N GLU A 108 -8.89 3.96 -5.67
CA GLU A 108 -9.37 2.81 -6.45
C GLU A 108 -8.20 1.95 -6.94
N LEU A 109 -7.18 2.56 -7.53
CA LEU A 109 -5.99 1.86 -8.02
C LEU A 109 -5.29 1.06 -6.89
N VAL A 110 -5.14 1.68 -5.71
CA VAL A 110 -4.53 1.03 -4.55
C VAL A 110 -5.41 -0.11 -4.04
N ALA A 111 -6.72 0.11 -3.92
CA ALA A 111 -7.66 -0.91 -3.45
C ALA A 111 -7.72 -2.13 -4.39
N GLU A 112 -7.81 -1.89 -5.69
CA GLU A 112 -7.78 -2.94 -6.72
C GLU A 112 -6.43 -3.66 -6.75
N GLY A 113 -5.32 -2.92 -6.69
CA GLY A 113 -3.98 -3.47 -6.64
C GLY A 113 -3.77 -4.40 -5.44
N CYS A 114 -4.14 -3.96 -4.24
CA CYS A 114 -4.05 -4.78 -3.03
C CYS A 114 -4.96 -6.02 -3.11
N SER A 115 -6.18 -5.87 -3.63
CA SER A 115 -7.12 -6.98 -3.80
C SER A 115 -6.60 -8.02 -4.80
N ALA A 116 -6.02 -7.57 -5.91
CA ALA A 116 -5.42 -8.44 -6.92
C ALA A 116 -4.19 -9.19 -6.39
N ILE A 117 -3.33 -8.52 -5.62
CA ILE A 117 -2.17 -9.14 -4.97
C ILE A 117 -2.65 -10.22 -3.99
N LYS A 118 -3.63 -9.90 -3.14
CA LYS A 118 -4.18 -10.86 -2.17
C LYS A 118 -4.79 -12.07 -2.87
N ALA A 119 -5.63 -11.85 -3.89
CA ALA A 119 -6.23 -12.94 -4.65
C ALA A 119 -5.20 -13.87 -5.32
N ARG A 120 -4.13 -13.28 -5.88
CA ARG A 120 -3.01 -14.08 -6.43
C ARG A 120 -2.28 -14.85 -5.35
N TYR A 121 -1.97 -14.22 -4.22
CA TYR A 121 -1.31 -14.85 -3.09
C TYR A 121 -2.12 -16.04 -2.56
N ASP A 122 -3.41 -15.85 -2.30
CA ASP A 122 -4.31 -16.88 -1.79
C ASP A 122 -4.40 -18.06 -2.78
N LYS A 123 -4.55 -17.76 -4.08
CA LYS A 123 -4.57 -18.78 -5.14
C LYS A 123 -3.27 -19.58 -5.18
N THR A 124 -2.12 -18.91 -5.21
CA THR A 124 -0.81 -19.59 -5.26
C THR A 124 -0.55 -20.40 -4.00
N ASN A 125 -0.95 -19.91 -2.83
CA ASN A 125 -0.84 -20.69 -1.59
C ASN A 125 -1.70 -21.95 -1.62
N GLN A 126 -2.92 -21.86 -2.16
CA GLN A 126 -3.78 -23.04 -2.33
C GLN A 126 -3.14 -24.04 -3.30
N GLU A 127 -2.67 -23.59 -4.46
CA GLU A 127 -1.97 -24.45 -5.43
C GLU A 127 -0.72 -25.11 -4.81
N LEU A 128 0.04 -24.37 -4.00
CA LEU A 128 1.19 -24.91 -3.28
C LEU A 128 0.78 -25.93 -2.21
N ALA A 129 -0.32 -25.71 -1.50
CA ALA A 129 -0.84 -26.67 -0.52
C ALA A 129 -1.26 -27.98 -1.21
N ASP A 130 -1.96 -27.89 -2.34
CA ASP A 130 -2.38 -29.04 -3.14
C ASP A 130 -1.16 -29.82 -3.67
N LEU A 131 -0.13 -29.12 -4.16
CA LEU A 131 1.11 -29.74 -4.61
C LEU A 131 1.89 -30.42 -3.47
N ARG A 132 1.97 -29.80 -2.29
CA ARG A 132 2.60 -30.41 -1.10
C ARG A 132 1.88 -31.71 -0.73
N LEU A 133 0.55 -31.69 -0.75
CA LEU A 133 -0.24 -32.87 -0.46
C LEU A 133 0.02 -34.01 -1.44
N LEU A 134 0.12 -33.68 -2.74
CA LEU A 134 0.46 -34.65 -3.78
C LEU A 134 1.84 -35.28 -3.54
N VAL A 135 2.85 -34.48 -3.18
CA VAL A 135 4.18 -34.99 -2.83
C VAL A 135 4.13 -35.96 -1.64
N HIS A 136 3.35 -35.64 -0.61
CA HIS A 136 3.17 -36.53 0.54
C HIS A 136 2.49 -37.85 0.16
N GLN A 137 1.48 -37.82 -0.73
CA GLN A 137 0.84 -39.03 -1.26
C GLN A 137 1.82 -39.88 -2.09
N GLU A 138 2.64 -39.26 -2.93
CA GLU A 138 3.68 -39.96 -3.68
C GLU A 138 4.72 -40.59 -2.75
N TYR A 139 5.15 -39.85 -1.72
CA TYR A 139 6.09 -40.35 -0.72
C TYR A 139 5.52 -41.53 0.06
N LEU A 140 4.24 -41.50 0.45
CA LEU A 140 3.54 -42.68 1.00
C LEU A 140 3.62 -43.88 0.05
N GLY A 141 3.42 -43.67 -1.25
CA GLY A 141 3.54 -44.74 -2.26
C GLY A 141 4.95 -45.32 -2.39
N VAL A 142 5.98 -44.49 -2.24
CA VAL A 142 7.39 -44.93 -2.22
C VAL A 142 7.72 -45.65 -0.91
N PHE A 143 7.35 -45.07 0.23
CA PHE A 143 7.53 -45.64 1.55
C PHE A 143 6.85 -47.01 1.67
N ARG A 144 5.59 -47.15 1.23
CA ARG A 144 4.87 -48.43 1.20
C ARG A 144 5.63 -49.50 0.42
N ARG A 145 6.16 -49.18 -0.76
CA ARG A 145 6.95 -50.11 -1.58
C ARG A 145 8.25 -50.53 -0.89
N LEU A 146 8.97 -49.56 -0.32
CA LEU A 146 10.20 -49.81 0.43
C LEU A 146 9.93 -50.69 1.65
N TYR A 147 8.95 -50.31 2.49
CA TYR A 147 8.65 -50.98 3.75
C TYR A 147 8.18 -52.42 3.54
N LYS A 148 7.34 -52.67 2.52
CA LYS A 148 6.95 -54.03 2.12
C LYS A 148 8.14 -54.87 1.68
N THR A 149 9.03 -54.30 0.88
CA THR A 149 10.22 -55.01 0.40
C THR A 149 11.16 -55.37 1.55
N LEU A 150 11.41 -54.41 2.46
CA LEU A 150 12.21 -54.66 3.65
C LEU A 150 11.56 -55.71 4.57
N GLY A 151 10.26 -55.62 4.82
CA GLY A 151 9.51 -56.61 5.60
C GLY A 151 9.59 -58.03 5.02
N GLN A 152 9.52 -58.16 3.69
CA GLN A 152 9.73 -59.44 3.01
C GLN A 152 11.15 -59.98 3.18
N LEU A 153 12.17 -59.13 3.09
CA LEU A 153 13.57 -59.52 3.27
C LEU A 153 13.85 -59.92 4.71
N VAL A 154 13.36 -59.16 5.69
CA VAL A 154 13.44 -59.48 7.12
C VAL A 154 12.82 -60.85 7.38
N TYR A 155 11.58 -61.08 6.92
CA TYR A 155 10.92 -62.38 7.08
C TYR A 155 11.74 -63.55 6.52
N LYS A 156 12.30 -63.39 5.30
CA LYS A 156 13.14 -64.43 4.67
C LYS A 156 14.43 -64.67 5.45
N LYS A 157 15.08 -63.61 5.95
CA LYS A 157 16.31 -63.72 6.74
C LYS A 157 16.06 -64.37 8.10
N GLU A 158 14.96 -64.03 8.78
CA GLU A 158 14.53 -64.70 10.01
C GLU A 158 14.30 -66.20 9.79
N LYS A 159 13.63 -66.58 8.68
CA LYS A 159 13.45 -68.00 8.34
C LYS A 159 14.76 -68.72 8.01
N LYS A 160 15.67 -68.06 7.30
CA LYS A 160 17.01 -68.61 7.05
C LYS A 160 17.79 -68.79 8.36
N LEU A 161 17.67 -67.86 9.30
CA LEU A 161 18.32 -67.96 10.62
C LEU A 161 17.75 -69.15 11.41
N GLU A 162 16.42 -69.31 11.45
CA GLU A 162 15.76 -70.48 12.07
C GLU A 162 16.25 -71.81 11.47
N GLU A 163 16.45 -71.86 10.15
CA GLU A 163 16.97 -73.04 9.44
C GLU A 163 18.43 -73.33 9.80
N ILE A 164 19.29 -72.30 9.81
CA ILE A 164 20.69 -72.42 10.23
C ILE A 164 20.76 -72.93 11.68
N ASP A 165 19.94 -72.40 12.59
CA ASP A 165 19.89 -72.85 13.99
C ASP A 165 19.43 -74.32 14.12
N ARG A 166 18.53 -74.79 13.24
CA ARG A 166 18.19 -76.23 13.17
C ARG A 166 19.35 -77.04 12.66
N ASN A 167 20.01 -76.60 11.58
CA ASN A 167 21.16 -77.30 11.01
C ASN A 167 22.33 -77.39 12.01
N ILE A 168 22.62 -76.32 12.76
CA ILE A 168 23.62 -76.32 13.83
C ILE A 168 23.28 -77.37 14.88
N ARG A 169 22.02 -77.46 15.32
CA ARG A 169 21.56 -78.47 16.29
C ARG A 169 21.73 -79.89 15.75
N THR A 170 21.29 -80.15 14.51
CA THR A 170 21.42 -81.46 13.88
C THR A 170 22.89 -81.87 13.71
N THR A 171 23.73 -80.97 13.19
CA THR A 171 25.17 -81.22 13.03
C THR A 171 25.86 -81.40 14.38
N HIS A 172 25.42 -80.71 15.44
CA HIS A 172 25.94 -80.93 16.78
C HIS A 172 25.61 -82.33 17.31
N ILE A 173 24.38 -82.81 17.15
CA ILE A 173 23.99 -84.17 17.55
C ILE A 173 24.80 -85.20 16.78
N GLN A 174 24.97 -85.03 15.46
CA GLN A 174 25.80 -85.91 14.63
C GLN A 174 27.27 -85.91 15.08
N LEU A 175 27.80 -84.74 15.45
CA LEU A 175 29.15 -84.62 15.97
C LEU A 175 29.32 -85.40 17.28
N GLU A 176 28.42 -85.22 18.26
CA GLU A 176 28.47 -85.94 19.54
C GLU A 176 28.42 -87.45 19.31
N PHE A 177 27.50 -87.91 18.46
CA PHE A 177 27.38 -89.33 18.12
C PHE A 177 28.67 -89.88 17.48
N CYS A 178 29.24 -89.19 16.49
CA CYS A 178 30.50 -89.60 15.87
C CYS A 178 31.68 -89.60 16.87
N ILE A 179 31.69 -88.70 17.85
CA ILE A 179 32.69 -88.70 18.92
C ILE A 179 32.52 -89.93 19.82
N GLU A 180 31.28 -90.24 20.24
CA GLU A 180 30.96 -91.39 21.08
C GLU A 180 31.26 -92.73 20.38
N THR A 181 31.07 -92.81 19.06
CA THR A 181 31.34 -94.03 18.27
C THR A 181 32.76 -94.09 17.68
N PHE A 182 33.64 -93.13 18.02
CA PHE A 182 34.99 -92.99 17.46
C PHE A 182 35.03 -92.98 15.92
N ASP A 183 34.00 -92.40 15.28
CA ASP A 183 33.89 -92.27 13.83
C ASP A 183 34.86 -91.18 13.31
N PRO A 184 35.75 -91.49 12.34
CA PRO A 184 36.65 -90.51 11.72
C PRO A 184 35.96 -89.27 11.13
N ASN A 185 34.66 -89.34 10.82
CA ASN A 185 33.87 -88.23 10.29
C ASN A 185 33.58 -87.11 11.31
N ALA A 186 33.88 -87.31 12.61
CA ALA A 186 33.68 -86.30 13.65
C ALA A 186 34.33 -84.95 13.29
N LYS A 187 35.53 -84.96 12.70
CA LYS A 187 36.22 -83.73 12.27
C LYS A 187 35.41 -82.93 11.24
N LYS A 188 34.79 -83.61 10.27
CA LYS A 188 33.95 -83.00 9.23
C LYS A 188 32.71 -82.31 9.81
N HIS A 189 32.05 -82.94 10.79
CA HIS A 189 30.90 -82.34 11.47
C HIS A 189 31.31 -81.16 12.36
N SER A 190 32.48 -81.22 13.00
CA SER A 190 33.05 -80.08 13.75
C SER A 190 33.32 -78.88 12.84
N ASP A 191 33.96 -79.08 11.68
CA ASP A 191 34.27 -77.99 10.76
C ASP A 191 32.98 -77.42 10.13
N SER A 192 32.03 -78.27 9.75
CA SER A 192 30.71 -77.84 9.27
C SER A 192 29.94 -77.01 10.31
N LYS A 193 30.00 -77.40 11.60
CA LYS A 193 29.39 -76.65 12.71
C LYS A 193 30.01 -75.25 12.84
N LYS A 194 31.34 -75.13 12.72
CA LYS A 194 32.03 -73.82 12.75
C LYS A 194 31.61 -72.92 11.58
N ASP A 195 31.51 -73.47 10.38
CA ASP A 195 31.07 -72.70 9.21
C ASP A 195 29.60 -72.28 9.31
N LEU A 196 28.74 -73.12 9.87
CA LEU A 196 27.35 -72.76 10.16
C LEU A 196 27.25 -71.61 11.18
N TYR A 197 28.10 -71.57 12.22
CA TYR A 197 28.13 -70.42 13.15
C TYR A 197 28.60 -69.13 12.48
N ARG A 198 29.59 -69.20 11.58
CA ARG A 198 30.02 -68.02 10.79
C ARG A 198 28.90 -67.51 9.90
N LEU A 199 28.21 -68.42 9.20
CA LEU A 199 27.06 -68.08 8.37
C LEU A 199 25.92 -67.49 9.21
N ARG A 200 25.65 -68.06 10.40
CA ARG A 200 24.65 -67.54 11.35
C ARG A 200 24.95 -66.09 11.72
N ALA A 201 26.19 -65.80 12.14
CA ALA A 201 26.61 -64.45 12.53
C ALA A 201 26.46 -63.45 11.38
N SER A 202 26.87 -63.84 10.16
CA SER A 202 26.71 -62.99 8.97
C SER A 202 25.23 -62.70 8.63
N VAL A 203 24.35 -63.71 8.71
CA VAL A 203 22.91 -63.52 8.48
C VAL A 203 22.26 -62.68 9.58
N GLU A 204 22.72 -62.81 10.82
CA GLU A 204 22.26 -62.03 11.97
C GLU A 204 22.63 -60.54 11.83
N GLU A 205 23.85 -60.23 11.38
CA GLU A 205 24.27 -58.86 11.08
C GLU A 205 23.44 -58.24 9.93
N GLU A 206 23.24 -58.98 8.84
CA GLU A 206 22.39 -58.53 7.73
C GLU A 206 20.93 -58.30 8.17
N LEU A 207 20.40 -59.16 9.05
CA LEU A 207 19.06 -59.01 9.60
C LEU A 207 18.96 -57.73 10.44
N GLN A 208 19.96 -57.46 11.28
CA GLN A 208 19.98 -56.23 12.08
C GLN A 208 20.04 -54.99 11.19
N MET A 209 20.91 -54.97 10.17
CA MET A 209 20.98 -53.88 9.21
C MET A 209 19.64 -53.61 8.50
N LEU A 210 18.87 -54.66 8.18
CA LEU A 210 17.54 -54.50 7.58
C LEU A 210 16.53 -53.91 8.58
N LYS A 211 16.58 -54.33 9.85
CA LYS A 211 15.71 -53.78 10.91
C LYS A 211 16.00 -52.31 11.17
N ASP A 212 17.28 -51.93 11.23
CA ASP A 212 17.70 -50.54 11.39
C ASP A 212 17.24 -49.68 10.21
N LYS A 213 17.36 -50.19 8.97
CA LYS A 213 16.82 -49.51 7.78
C LYS A 213 15.31 -49.31 7.84
N MET A 214 14.54 -50.28 8.36
CA MET A 214 13.09 -50.14 8.54
C MET A 214 12.76 -49.09 9.60
N ALA A 215 13.48 -49.07 10.72
CA ALA A 215 13.27 -48.08 11.77
C ALA A 215 13.56 -46.65 11.27
N ASN A 216 14.68 -46.46 10.55
CA ASN A 216 15.04 -45.17 9.97
C ASN A 216 14.02 -44.71 8.91
N ALA A 217 13.56 -45.63 8.05
CA ALA A 217 12.55 -45.30 7.05
C ALA A 217 11.22 -44.87 7.70
N LEU A 218 10.85 -45.47 8.83
CA LEU A 218 9.66 -45.10 9.58
C LEU A 218 9.79 -43.71 10.21
N GLU A 219 10.95 -43.41 10.81
CA GLU A 219 11.21 -42.08 11.39
C GLU A 219 11.15 -40.98 10.32
N GLN A 220 11.74 -41.22 9.15
CA GLN A 220 11.67 -40.29 8.00
C GLN A 220 10.25 -40.13 7.45
N PHE A 221 9.38 -41.12 7.64
CA PHE A 221 8.00 -41.08 7.18
C PHE A 221 7.06 -40.29 8.10
N ARG A 222 7.36 -40.18 9.40
CA ARG A 222 6.48 -39.50 10.39
C ARG A 222 5.98 -38.12 9.96
N PRO A 223 6.81 -37.20 9.44
CA PRO A 223 6.31 -35.88 9.03
C PRO A 223 5.28 -35.98 7.89
N THR A 224 5.43 -36.96 6.99
CA THR A 224 4.45 -37.20 5.93
C THR A 224 3.17 -37.80 6.47
N GLU A 225 3.26 -38.72 7.44
CA GLU A 225 2.09 -39.28 8.11
C GLU A 225 1.26 -38.18 8.81
N GLU A 226 1.90 -37.30 9.57
CA GLU A 226 1.24 -36.20 10.27
C GLU A 226 0.50 -35.26 9.28
N GLU A 227 1.16 -34.88 8.18
CA GLU A 227 0.58 -34.01 7.15
C GLU A 227 -0.60 -34.68 6.41
N LEU A 228 -0.51 -35.98 6.12
CA LEU A 228 -1.60 -36.74 5.50
C LEU A 228 -2.82 -36.86 6.43
N ILE A 229 -2.59 -37.12 7.73
CA ILE A 229 -3.65 -37.17 8.74
C ILE A 229 -4.31 -35.80 8.91
N GLN A 230 -3.50 -34.74 8.99
CA GLN A 230 -4.02 -33.37 9.10
C GLN A 230 -4.84 -32.97 7.86
N ALA A 231 -4.45 -33.44 6.69
CA ALA A 231 -5.22 -33.28 5.45
C ALA A 231 -6.45 -34.20 5.35
N GLY A 232 -6.71 -35.06 6.33
CA GLY A 232 -7.85 -35.96 6.36
C GLY A 232 -7.79 -37.10 5.35
N ILE A 233 -6.58 -37.47 4.88
CA ILE A 233 -6.40 -38.58 3.96
C ILE A 233 -6.41 -39.89 4.74
N GLU A 234 -7.40 -40.73 4.46
CA GLU A 234 -7.46 -42.09 4.99
C GLU A 234 -6.49 -43.00 4.25
N PHE A 235 -5.56 -43.62 4.97
CA PHE A 235 -4.69 -44.66 4.44
C PHE A 235 -4.39 -45.72 5.50
N VAL A 236 -4.17 -46.96 5.07
CA VAL A 236 -3.68 -48.05 5.94
C VAL A 236 -2.18 -47.88 6.10
N HIS A 237 -1.70 -47.93 7.36
CA HIS A 237 -0.29 -47.73 7.64
C HIS A 237 0.53 -48.91 7.07
N PRO A 238 1.64 -48.67 6.33
CA PRO A 238 2.42 -49.76 5.72
C PRO A 238 2.99 -50.82 6.69
N ILE A 239 3.07 -50.51 7.99
CA ILE A 239 3.36 -51.51 9.05
C ILE A 239 2.26 -52.56 9.10
N GLU A 240 1.01 -52.13 9.21
CA GLU A 240 -0.15 -53.01 9.32
C GLU A 240 -0.26 -53.92 8.09
N GLU A 241 -0.02 -53.35 6.89
CA GLU A 241 0.01 -54.13 5.64
C GLU A 241 1.08 -55.22 5.66
N VAL A 242 2.27 -54.96 6.22
CA VAL A 242 3.35 -55.95 6.34
C VAL A 242 3.03 -57.01 7.40
N GLU A 243 2.43 -56.61 8.52
CA GLU A 243 2.00 -57.54 9.56
C GLU A 243 0.93 -58.50 9.03
N GLU A 244 -0.07 -57.98 8.32
CA GLU A 244 -1.10 -58.79 7.69
C GLU A 244 -0.50 -59.77 6.66
N ASP A 245 0.37 -59.29 5.76
CA ASP A 245 1.09 -60.12 4.80
C ASP A 245 1.86 -61.27 5.48
N ASN A 246 2.52 -60.96 6.60
CA ASN A 246 3.29 -61.94 7.36
C ASN A 246 2.38 -62.97 8.05
N LEU A 247 1.23 -62.55 8.58
CA LEU A 247 0.22 -63.45 9.14
C LEU A 247 -0.34 -64.40 8.07
N GLN A 248 -0.70 -63.87 6.91
CA GLN A 248 -1.18 -64.67 5.78
C GLN A 248 -0.14 -65.70 5.32
N ARG A 249 1.16 -65.34 5.26
CA ARG A 249 2.24 -66.29 4.95
C ARG A 249 2.34 -67.40 5.99
N ARG A 250 2.24 -67.07 7.28
CA ARG A 250 2.27 -68.08 8.36
C ARG A 250 1.08 -69.03 8.26
N SER A 251 -0.12 -68.53 7.99
CA SER A 251 -1.33 -69.36 7.79
C SER A 251 -1.13 -70.36 6.65
N LYS A 252 -0.70 -69.88 5.47
CA LYS A 252 -0.48 -70.74 4.28
C LYS A 252 0.53 -71.86 4.55
N ILE A 253 1.59 -71.59 5.30
CA ILE A 253 2.59 -72.60 5.67
C ILE A 253 1.99 -73.65 6.60
N LEU A 254 1.16 -73.24 7.57
CA LEU A 254 0.49 -74.15 8.49
C LEU A 254 -0.52 -75.05 7.76
N GLU A 255 -1.31 -74.47 6.85
CA GLU A 255 -2.23 -75.21 5.99
C GLU A 255 -1.50 -76.25 5.13
N TYR A 256 -0.37 -75.87 4.51
CA TYR A 256 0.44 -76.79 3.73
C TYR A 256 1.04 -77.93 4.57
N ARG A 257 1.54 -77.62 5.78
CA ARG A 257 2.02 -78.65 6.72
C ARG A 257 0.92 -79.60 7.16
N ALA A 258 -0.29 -79.08 7.44
CA ALA A 258 -1.44 -79.90 7.78
C ALA A 258 -1.84 -80.83 6.63
N HIS A 259 -1.76 -80.35 5.38
CA HIS A 259 -2.01 -81.18 4.20
C HIS A 259 -0.97 -82.28 4.01
N LEU A 260 0.32 -81.98 4.20
CA LEU A 260 1.40 -82.97 4.12
C LEU A 260 1.27 -84.05 5.20
N SER A 261 0.99 -83.65 6.45
CA SER A 261 0.77 -84.59 7.56
C SER A 261 -0.38 -85.55 7.28
N LYS A 262 -1.48 -85.05 6.71
CA LYS A 262 -2.62 -85.89 6.29
C LYS A 262 -2.28 -86.84 5.15
N GLN A 263 -1.37 -86.46 4.24
CA GLN A 263 -0.91 -87.35 3.17
C GLN A 263 0.06 -88.43 3.66
N GLU A 264 0.85 -88.15 4.69
CA GLU A 264 1.72 -89.14 5.35
C GLU A 264 0.90 -90.17 6.14
N GLU A 265 -0.19 -89.77 6.78
CA GLU A 265 -1.14 -90.68 7.47
C GLU A 265 -1.89 -91.62 6.51
N VAL A 266 -2.07 -91.25 5.24
CA VAL A 266 -2.77 -92.06 4.22
C VAL A 266 -1.83 -93.04 3.49
N LYS A 267 -0.51 -92.93 3.68
CA LYS A 267 0.52 -93.79 3.04
C LYS A 267 1.07 -94.89 3.95
N ILE A 268 0.46 -95.11 5.12
CA ILE A 268 0.71 -96.24 6.03
C ILE A 268 -0.43 -97.24 5.87
#